data_AF-A0A1Y1VLX8-F1
#
_entry.id   AF-A0A1Y1VLX8-F1
#
_cell.length_a   1.000
_cell.length_b   1.000
_cell.length_c   1.000
_cell.angle_alpha   90.00
_cell.angle_beta   90.00
_cell.angle_gamma   90.00
#
_symmetry.space_group_name_H-M   'P 1'
#
loop_
_entity.id
_entity.type
_entity.pdbx_description
1 polymer ?
#
loop_
_entity_poly.entity_id
_entity_poly.type
_entity_poly.pdbx_seq_one_letter_code
_entity_poly.pdbx_strand_id
1 'polypeptide(L)'
;CGHSAGDKKCSKNECCLSNGKCQSSFLENGCSSQEGCQVNYGLCKIEYSLIEERCGNGFGHCKEGYCCSFDGYCGTSSDFCGVGCQQNYGIC
;
A
#
# COMPACT_ATOMS: atom_id res chain seq x y z
N CYS A 1 -8.78 11.36 0.01
CA CYS A 1 -8.54 10.27 -0.96
C CYS A 1 -8.61 8.94 -0.25
N GLY A 2 -8.71 7.85 -0.99
CA GLY A 2 -8.82 6.53 -0.40
C GLY A 2 -10.19 6.22 0.18
N HIS A 3 -10.28 5.09 0.88
CA HIS A 3 -11.55 4.57 1.41
C HIS A 3 -12.24 5.56 2.37
N SER A 4 -11.46 6.28 3.18
CA SER A 4 -11.95 7.32 4.10
C SER A 4 -12.62 8.51 3.40
N ALA A 5 -12.49 8.62 2.08
CA ALA A 5 -13.10 9.66 1.26
C ALA A 5 -14.02 9.09 0.16
N GLY A 6 -14.54 7.87 0.33
CA GLY A 6 -15.39 7.21 -0.67
C GLY A 6 -14.62 6.87 -1.94
N ASP A 7 -13.44 6.26 -1.77
CA ASP A 7 -12.56 5.79 -2.84
C ASP A 7 -12.10 6.86 -3.84
N LYS A 8 -12.14 8.14 -3.42
CA LYS A 8 -11.66 9.27 -4.22
C LYS A 8 -10.16 9.16 -4.45
N LYS A 9 -9.73 9.33 -5.70
CA LYS A 9 -8.31 9.42 -6.08
C LYS A 9 -7.80 10.85 -5.95
N CYS A 10 -6.49 10.99 -5.76
CA CYS A 10 -5.81 12.28 -5.83
C CYS A 10 -5.61 12.75 -7.27
N SER A 11 -5.22 14.00 -7.45
CA SER A 11 -4.95 14.59 -8.76
C SER A 11 -3.69 13.99 -9.38
N LYS A 12 -3.43 14.33 -10.64
CA LYS A 12 -2.20 13.92 -11.32
C LYS A 12 -0.97 14.42 -10.54
N ASN A 13 0.03 13.57 -10.39
CA ASN A 13 1.26 13.79 -9.60
C ASN A 13 1.07 13.84 -8.08
N GLU A 14 -0.09 13.43 -7.57
CA GLU A 14 -0.33 13.34 -6.13
C GLU A 14 -0.45 11.90 -5.65
N CYS A 15 0.08 11.64 -4.46
CA CYS A 15 -0.04 10.40 -3.74
C CYS A 15 -1.18 10.51 -2.71
N CYS A 16 -1.78 9.39 -2.33
CA CYS A 16 -2.77 9.35 -1.27
C CYS A 16 -2.14 8.81 0.01
N LEU A 17 -2.01 9.65 1.03
CA LEU A 17 -1.42 9.25 2.32
C LEU A 17 -2.39 8.35 3.10
N SER A 18 -1.86 7.58 4.06
CA SER A 18 -2.65 6.72 4.96
C SER A 18 -3.76 7.46 5.71
N ASN A 19 -3.58 8.76 5.99
CA ASN A 19 -4.58 9.62 6.64
C ASN A 19 -5.66 10.17 5.68
N GLY A 20 -5.65 9.78 4.40
CA GLY A 20 -6.63 10.20 3.40
C GLY A 20 -6.40 11.61 2.82
N LYS A 21 -5.24 12.23 3.06
CA LYS A 21 -4.86 13.48 2.39
C LYS A 21 -4.06 13.21 1.12
N CYS A 22 -4.23 14.10 0.14
CA CYS A 22 -3.39 14.12 -1.06
C CYS A 22 -2.15 14.97 -0.82
N GLN A 23 -1.02 14.53 -1.35
CA GLN A 23 0.25 15.25 -1.30
C GLN A 23 0.97 15.11 -2.64
N SER A 24 1.77 16.11 -3.02
CA SER A 24 2.68 16.00 -4.17
C SER A 24 3.61 14.79 -4.02
N SER A 25 3.63 13.92 -5.03
CA SER A 25 4.44 12.69 -5.04
C SER A 25 5.94 12.97 -5.11
N PHE A 26 6.33 14.22 -5.39
CA PHE A 26 7.72 14.68 -5.41
C PHE A 26 8.24 15.08 -4.03
N LEU A 27 7.37 15.11 -3.01
CA LEU A 27 7.75 15.29 -1.62
C LEU A 27 7.98 13.89 -1.02
N GLU A 28 9.24 13.53 -0.78
CA GLU A 28 9.67 12.15 -0.52
C GLU A 28 9.11 11.53 0.77
N ASN A 29 8.58 12.34 1.70
CA ASN A 29 8.06 11.85 2.97
C ASN A 29 6.57 11.50 2.85
N GLY A 30 6.24 10.22 3.04
CA GLY A 30 4.86 9.73 3.14
C GLY A 30 4.24 9.15 1.86
N CYS A 31 4.86 9.35 0.69
CA CYS A 31 4.36 8.85 -0.59
C CYS A 31 4.91 7.48 -1.01
N SER A 32 5.54 6.72 -0.09
CA SER A 32 5.97 5.34 -0.34
C SER A 32 5.03 4.31 0.27
N SER A 33 5.04 3.09 -0.26
CA SER A 33 4.28 1.97 0.31
C SER A 33 4.67 1.73 1.78
N GLN A 34 5.96 1.81 2.14
CA GLN A 34 6.43 1.65 3.53
C GLN A 34 5.75 2.63 4.50
N GLU A 35 5.51 3.86 4.07
CA GLU A 35 4.84 4.91 4.86
C GLU A 35 3.30 4.87 4.79
N GLY A 36 2.74 3.84 4.14
CA GLY A 36 1.29 3.63 4.05
C GLY A 36 0.60 4.46 2.98
N CYS A 37 1.31 4.84 1.92
CA CYS A 37 0.69 5.39 0.72
C CYS A 37 -0.35 4.41 0.14
N GLN A 38 -1.56 4.89 -0.12
CA GLN A 38 -2.66 4.08 -0.60
C GLN A 38 -2.58 3.91 -2.13
N VAL A 39 -1.94 2.81 -2.57
CA VAL A 39 -1.49 2.57 -3.95
C VAL A 39 -2.60 2.64 -5.01
N ASN A 40 -3.84 2.37 -4.63
CA ASN A 40 -4.99 2.41 -5.54
C ASN A 40 -5.54 3.83 -5.80
N TYR A 41 -5.10 4.83 -5.03
CA TYR A 41 -5.72 6.15 -4.98
C TYR A 41 -4.78 7.33 -5.28
N GLY A 42 -3.53 7.06 -5.65
CA GLY A 42 -2.56 8.09 -6.03
C GLY A 42 -1.28 7.47 -6.58
N LEU A 43 -0.29 8.32 -6.88
CA LEU A 43 1.02 7.90 -7.37
C LEU A 43 1.95 7.63 -6.18
N CYS A 44 2.06 6.36 -5.79
CA CYS A 44 2.92 5.92 -4.70
C CYS A 44 4.26 5.35 -5.23
N LYS A 45 5.34 5.58 -4.49
CA LYS A 45 6.61 4.86 -4.68
C LYS A 45 6.46 3.46 -4.06
N ILE A 46 6.53 2.43 -4.89
CA ILE A 46 6.44 1.04 -4.41
C ILE A 46 7.81 0.59 -3.93
N GLU A 47 7.93 0.38 -2.62
CA GLU A 47 9.10 -0.18 -1.96
C GLU A 47 8.75 -1.59 -1.48
N TYR A 48 9.54 -2.56 -1.91
CA TYR A 48 9.36 -3.96 -1.56
C TYR A 48 10.00 -4.27 -0.20
N SER A 49 9.41 -5.22 0.52
CA SER A 49 9.94 -5.67 1.80
C SER A 49 11.32 -6.31 1.67
N LEU A 50 12.23 -5.87 2.54
CA LEU A 50 13.58 -6.42 2.69
C LEU A 50 13.63 -7.58 3.69
N ILE A 51 12.58 -7.75 4.48
CA ILE A 51 12.46 -8.84 5.45
C ILE A 51 11.62 -9.92 4.78
N GLU A 52 12.19 -11.11 4.63
CA GLU A 52 11.55 -12.22 3.93
C GLU A 52 10.14 -12.45 4.48
N GLU A 53 9.20 -12.57 3.54
CA GLU A 53 7.78 -12.83 3.78
C GLU A 53 7.05 -11.81 4.64
N ARG A 54 7.63 -10.69 5.03
CA ARG A 54 6.92 -9.61 5.76
C ARG A 54 6.40 -8.54 4.82
N CYS A 55 5.30 -7.92 5.20
CA CYS A 55 4.73 -6.76 4.52
C CYS A 55 3.95 -5.90 5.50
N GLY A 56 3.46 -4.76 5.01
CA GLY A 56 2.73 -3.79 5.83
C GLY A 56 3.55 -2.54 6.13
N ASN A 57 3.00 -1.66 6.95
CA ASN A 57 3.64 -0.40 7.31
C ASN A 57 5.02 -0.65 7.95
N GLY A 58 6.03 0.09 7.51
CA GLY A 58 7.43 -0.09 7.92
C GLY A 58 8.16 -1.28 7.28
N PHE A 59 7.46 -2.25 6.69
CA PHE A 59 8.06 -3.36 5.94
C PHE A 59 8.05 -3.09 4.44
N GLY A 60 6.90 -2.62 3.91
CA GLY A 60 6.70 -2.36 2.50
C GLY A 60 5.84 -3.41 1.82
N HIS A 61 5.91 -3.43 0.50
CA HIS A 61 5.07 -4.22 -0.38
C HIS A 61 5.62 -5.64 -0.53
N CYS A 62 4.73 -6.62 -0.67
CA CYS A 62 5.09 -7.94 -1.14
C CYS A 62 5.60 -7.88 -2.59
N LYS A 63 6.40 -8.88 -2.96
CA LYS A 63 6.81 -9.08 -4.36
C LYS A 63 5.59 -9.12 -5.28
N GLU A 64 5.79 -8.76 -6.54
CA GLU A 64 4.73 -8.78 -7.54
C GLU A 64 4.06 -10.17 -7.60
N GLY A 65 2.72 -10.18 -7.64
CA GLY A 65 1.93 -11.42 -7.62
C GLY A 65 1.61 -11.98 -6.23
N TYR A 66 2.08 -11.34 -5.14
CA TYR A 66 1.81 -11.78 -3.76
C TYR A 66 0.85 -10.83 -3.04
N CYS A 67 0.02 -11.43 -2.19
CA CYS A 67 -0.91 -10.76 -1.30
C CYS A 67 -0.22 -10.47 0.04
N CYS A 68 -0.58 -9.37 0.69
CA CYS A 68 -0.16 -9.09 2.05
C CYS A 68 -1.31 -9.45 3.00
N SER A 69 -1.13 -10.48 3.82
CA SER A 69 -2.16 -10.93 4.77
C SER A 69 -2.44 -9.87 5.83
N PHE A 70 -3.56 -10.04 6.54
CA PHE A 70 -3.88 -9.22 7.72
C PHE A 70 -2.75 -9.23 8.76
N ASP A 71 -2.08 -10.37 8.92
CA ASP A 71 -0.98 -10.55 9.89
C ASP A 71 0.36 -9.95 9.43
N GLY A 72 0.40 -9.33 8.25
CA GLY A 72 1.59 -8.68 7.71
C GLY A 72 2.60 -9.67 7.13
N TYR A 73 2.10 -10.71 6.46
CA TYR A 73 2.91 -11.69 5.75
C TYR A 73 2.56 -11.78 4.26
N CYS A 74 3.56 -12.08 3.42
CA CYS A 74 3.38 -12.25 2.00
C CYS A 74 3.06 -13.70 1.65
N GLY A 75 2.05 -13.90 0.81
CA GLY A 75 1.70 -15.22 0.28
C GLY A 75 0.70 -15.14 -0.86
N THR A 76 0.38 -16.29 -1.45
CA THR A 76 -0.52 -16.38 -2.62
C THR A 76 -1.77 -17.22 -2.37
N SER A 77 -1.87 -17.88 -1.21
CA SER A 77 -3.06 -18.66 -0.86
C SER A 77 -4.21 -17.75 -0.40
N SER A 78 -5.41 -18.33 -0.31
CA SER A 78 -6.61 -17.66 0.22
C SER A 78 -6.41 -17.07 1.61
N ASP A 79 -5.52 -17.63 2.43
CA ASP A 79 -5.25 -17.14 3.79
C ASP A 79 -4.52 -15.79 3.76
N PHE A 80 -3.80 -15.50 2.68
CA PHE A 80 -3.10 -14.22 2.49
C PHE A 80 -3.92 -13.24 1.66
N CYS A 81 -4.61 -13.74 0.62
CA CYS A 81 -5.37 -12.92 -0.33
C CYS A 81 -6.83 -12.70 0.06
N GLY A 82 -7.28 -13.36 1.12
CA GLY A 82 -8.68 -13.33 1.56
C GLY A 82 -9.04 -12.10 2.38
N VAL A 83 -9.97 -12.30 3.30
CA VAL A 83 -10.47 -11.23 4.18
C VAL A 83 -9.32 -10.64 5.00
N GLY A 84 -9.18 -9.32 4.96
CA GLY A 84 -8.13 -8.61 5.69
C GLY A 84 -6.82 -8.45 4.93
N CYS A 85 -6.74 -8.89 3.68
CA CYS A 85 -5.61 -8.59 2.80
C CYS A 85 -5.35 -7.07 2.72
N GLN A 86 -4.11 -6.67 2.95
CA GLN A 86 -3.71 -5.27 3.02
C GLN A 86 -3.36 -4.75 1.61
N GLN A 87 -4.36 -4.22 0.91
CA GLN A 87 -4.27 -3.74 -0.49
C GLN A 87 -3.16 -2.73 -0.78
N ASN A 88 -2.66 -2.01 0.23
CA ASN A 88 -1.55 -1.08 0.07
C ASN A 88 -0.18 -1.76 -0.05
N TYR A 89 -0.12 -3.07 0.21
CA TYR A 89 1.11 -3.83 0.40
C TYR A 89 1.14 -5.14 -0.39
N GLY A 90 0.11 -5.45 -1.18
CA GLY A 90 0.03 -6.69 -1.96
C GLY A 90 -1.14 -6.64 -2.93
N ILE A 91 -1.22 -7.64 -3.80
CA ILE A 91 -2.41 -7.84 -4.62
C ILE A 91 -3.52 -8.39 -3.72
N CYS A 92 -4.67 -7.72 -3.70
CA CYS A 92 -5.94 -8.23 -3.22
C CYS A 92 -6.99 -7.81 -4.27
#